data_AF-W4M6J2-F1
#
_entry.id   AF-W4M6J2-F1
#
_cell.length_a   1.000
_cell.length_b   1.000
_cell.length_c   1.000
_cell.angle_alpha   90.00
_cell.angle_beta   90.00
_cell.angle_gamma   90.00
#
_symmetry.space_group_name_H-M   'P 1'
#
loop_
_entity.id
_entity.type
_entity.pdbx_description
1 polymer ?
#
loop_
_entity_poly.entity_id
_entity_poly.type
_entity_poly.pdbx_seq_one_letter_code
_entity_poly.pdbx_strand_id
1 'polypeptide(L)'
;MMTSSAPDHACRLCGTPQPTDYWRPPAAVDTGSRLDAWQQAPPINRYCGLCGTPTCGEDILDHLQQEGVSQGEARLYGASLVSPTPEVVAFMAGWDVAAKGAADQSLIPFDIWLNRAHTRMLVGQSILTPDQGEAIFSGLDEIERLYQAGRFELNPALEDVHTNIEKYLTDTLGIEAGLAMHTARSRNDQIVTDMRLWMRHRVMVLAKLSLELMQQLISVAGTHLDSVMAGYTHHQHATISTFGHHLAAYAEAIRRVVLRLNHWYDTFNYSPLGCVTGLSTTFPIDRHLTADLLGFEGPEPNSLDPIACRWEPEADLGHVLSILMTQLSNMAQTFILLGTQEFGVLKLHPRFCSGSSIMPQKVNPDALEVIKGKAADVTSRLSGLLALGRASLSGYNRDQQWSKYLIMEACLEAIPAVSIMARMVDTSCRPETTHSLLYRRIGVDTGRLRDMAGTG
;
A
#
# COMPACT_ATOMS: atom_id res chain seq x y z
N MET A 1 -4.64 -22.35 -43.60
CA MET A 1 -5.50 -21.54 -44.48
C MET A 1 -6.90 -21.49 -43.89
N MET A 2 -7.20 -20.42 -43.15
CA MET A 2 -8.45 -19.65 -43.18
C MET A 2 -8.20 -18.45 -42.29
N THR A 3 -8.01 -17.31 -42.94
CA THR A 3 -7.75 -15.99 -42.37
C THR A 3 -9.08 -15.34 -42.01
N SER A 4 -9.24 -14.89 -40.76
CA SER A 4 -10.12 -13.74 -40.47
C SER A 4 -9.41 -12.85 -39.44
N SER A 5 -8.88 -11.75 -39.96
CA SER A 5 -8.32 -10.63 -39.22
C SER A 5 -9.44 -9.88 -38.48
N ALA A 6 -9.37 -9.88 -37.15
CA ALA A 6 -9.91 -8.83 -36.30
C ALA A 6 -8.75 -8.32 -35.44
N PRO A 7 -8.60 -7.00 -35.23
CA PRO A 7 -7.56 -6.49 -34.34
C PRO A 7 -7.96 -6.80 -32.89
N ASP A 8 -7.14 -7.59 -32.22
CA ASP A 8 -7.17 -7.73 -30.76
C ASP A 8 -6.98 -6.36 -30.11
N HIS A 9 -7.59 -6.14 -28.93
CA HIS A 9 -7.54 -4.93 -28.06
C HIS A 9 -8.76 -3.97 -28.04
N ALA A 10 -10.00 -4.50 -28.13
CA ALA A 10 -11.22 -3.74 -27.76
C ALA A 10 -12.13 -4.53 -26.79
N CYS A 11 -12.86 -3.80 -25.93
CA CYS A 11 -13.87 -4.35 -25.02
C CYS A 11 -15.03 -5.00 -25.82
N ARG A 12 -15.33 -6.28 -25.57
CA ARG A 12 -16.42 -7.01 -26.27
C ARG A 12 -17.84 -6.58 -25.88
N LEU A 13 -18.01 -5.70 -24.89
CA LEU A 13 -19.32 -5.17 -24.47
C LEU A 13 -19.67 -3.80 -25.09
N CYS A 14 -18.70 -3.00 -25.54
CA CYS A 14 -18.96 -1.65 -26.05
C CYS A 14 -18.03 -1.15 -27.18
N GLY A 15 -17.02 -1.93 -27.59
CA GLY A 15 -16.19 -1.61 -28.77
C GLY A 15 -15.20 -0.44 -28.59
N THR A 16 -15.00 0.08 -27.39
CA THR A 16 -13.99 1.12 -27.12
C THR A 16 -12.57 0.53 -27.11
N PRO A 17 -11.58 1.20 -27.76
CA PRO A 17 -10.16 0.88 -27.58
C PRO A 17 -9.73 1.17 -26.14
N GLN A 18 -8.80 0.37 -25.59
CA GLN A 18 -8.26 0.67 -24.25
C GLN A 18 -7.53 2.02 -24.24
N PRO A 19 -7.80 2.90 -23.26
CA PRO A 19 -7.15 4.20 -23.16
C PRO A 19 -5.78 4.08 -22.46
N THR A 20 -4.71 4.36 -23.19
CA THR A 20 -3.32 4.43 -22.68
C THR A 20 -2.88 5.82 -22.22
N ASP A 21 -3.76 6.83 -22.13
CA ASP A 21 -3.36 8.19 -21.73
C ASP A 21 -4.41 8.86 -20.82
N TYR A 22 -4.21 8.77 -19.50
CA TYR A 22 -4.99 9.49 -18.48
C TYR A 22 -4.10 10.31 -17.54
N TRP A 23 -3.12 11.05 -18.07
CA TRP A 23 -2.37 12.02 -17.27
C TRP A 23 -2.29 13.38 -17.95
N ARG A 24 -3.16 14.30 -17.51
CA ARG A 24 -2.92 15.75 -17.59
C ARG A 24 -3.27 16.36 -16.23
N PRO A 25 -2.33 17.05 -15.55
CA PRO A 25 -2.65 17.74 -14.32
C PRO A 25 -3.55 18.96 -14.59
N PRO A 26 -4.43 19.35 -13.65
CA PRO A 26 -5.23 20.56 -13.78
C PRO A 26 -4.36 21.83 -13.68
N ALA A 27 -4.83 22.92 -14.30
CA ALA A 27 -4.23 24.24 -14.16
C ALA A 27 -4.35 24.76 -12.72
N ALA A 28 -3.26 25.37 -12.23
CA ALA A 28 -3.09 25.87 -10.86
C ALA A 28 -4.24 26.78 -10.39
N VAL A 29 -4.69 26.55 -9.16
CA VAL A 29 -5.55 27.48 -8.41
C VAL A 29 -4.65 28.44 -7.64
N ASP A 30 -4.85 29.73 -7.87
CA ASP A 30 -4.19 30.83 -7.18
C ASP A 30 -4.68 30.90 -5.72
N THR A 31 -3.78 30.66 -4.77
CA THR A 31 -4.01 30.95 -3.35
C THR A 31 -3.00 31.99 -2.88
N GLY A 32 -3.31 33.26 -3.13
CA GLY A 32 -2.63 34.38 -2.50
C GLY A 32 -2.81 34.38 -0.98
N SER A 33 -1.76 34.03 -0.24
CA SER A 33 -1.30 34.76 0.96
C SER A 33 0.00 34.14 1.47
N ARG A 34 1.01 35.00 1.68
CA ARG A 34 2.31 34.63 2.24
C ARG A 34 2.15 34.29 3.73
N LEU A 35 2.16 32.99 4.05
CA LEU A 35 2.44 32.46 5.39
C LEU A 35 3.59 31.47 5.27
N ASP A 36 4.47 31.49 6.26
CA ASP A 36 5.84 30.99 6.24
C ASP A 36 6.00 29.53 5.75
N ALA A 37 6.85 29.34 4.73
CA ALA A 37 6.98 28.14 3.90
C ALA A 37 7.67 26.90 4.56
N TRP A 38 7.59 26.77 5.88
CA TRP A 38 8.12 25.63 6.66
C TRP A 38 6.99 24.83 7.33
N GLN A 39 5.77 25.37 7.29
CA GLN A 39 4.58 24.81 7.93
C GLN A 39 3.42 24.64 6.95
N GLN A 40 3.69 24.54 5.65
CA GLN A 40 2.67 24.00 4.76
C GLN A 40 2.50 22.52 5.13
N ALA A 41 1.55 22.26 6.02
CA ALA A 41 1.04 20.93 6.23
C ALA A 41 0.78 20.33 4.84
N PRO A 42 1.23 19.09 4.58
CA PRO A 42 0.80 18.40 3.36
C PRO A 42 -0.73 18.43 3.31
N PRO A 43 -1.34 18.36 2.11
CA PRO A 43 -2.78 18.52 1.94
C PRO A 43 -3.55 17.75 3.02
N ILE A 44 -4.67 18.35 3.47
CA ILE A 44 -5.49 17.95 4.62
C ILE A 44 -5.77 16.43 4.71
N ASN A 45 -5.65 15.70 3.59
CA ASN A 45 -5.62 14.25 3.54
C ASN A 45 -4.27 13.72 3.00
N ARG A 46 -3.38 13.27 3.91
CA ARG A 46 -2.12 12.56 3.54
C ARG A 46 -2.36 11.22 2.85
N TYR A 47 -3.60 10.72 2.81
CA TYR A 47 -3.92 9.36 2.34
C TYR A 47 -5.19 9.35 1.48
N CYS A 48 -5.12 8.63 0.38
CA CYS A 48 -6.19 8.34 -0.56
C CYS A 48 -7.28 7.50 0.11
N GLY A 49 -8.53 7.89 -0.05
CA GLY A 49 -9.68 7.10 0.34
C GLY A 49 -9.91 5.82 -0.50
N LEU A 50 -9.06 5.50 -1.48
CA LEU A 50 -9.10 4.20 -2.17
C LEU A 50 -8.10 3.24 -1.56
N CYS A 51 -6.96 3.76 -1.16
CA CYS A 51 -5.79 2.94 -1.00
C CYS A 51 -4.92 3.36 0.19
N GLY A 52 -5.38 4.20 1.11
CA GLY A 52 -4.65 4.51 2.35
C GLY A 52 -3.21 5.02 2.17
N THR A 53 -2.78 5.32 0.94
CA THR A 53 -1.50 5.95 0.56
C THR A 53 -1.81 7.33 0.03
N PRO A 54 -0.93 8.34 0.10
CA PRO A 54 -1.17 9.64 -0.54
C PRO A 54 -1.64 9.43 -1.99
N THR A 55 -2.92 9.73 -2.23
CA THR A 55 -3.60 9.94 -3.52
C THR A 55 -3.25 9.00 -4.71
N CYS A 56 -3.60 7.70 -4.56
CA CYS A 56 -3.71 6.61 -5.56
C CYS A 56 -2.81 6.54 -6.82
N GLY A 57 -2.13 5.39 -6.92
CA GLY A 57 -1.69 4.78 -8.17
C GLY A 57 -0.18 4.64 -8.29
N GLU A 58 0.37 3.54 -7.74
CA GLU A 58 1.77 3.13 -7.87
C GLU A 58 2.75 3.97 -7.03
N ASP A 59 3.23 3.36 -5.94
CA ASP A 59 4.28 3.87 -5.07
C ASP A 59 4.04 5.27 -4.44
N ILE A 60 3.94 5.28 -3.10
CA ILE A 60 3.86 6.51 -2.29
C ILE A 60 4.92 7.54 -2.70
N LEU A 61 6.11 7.08 -3.11
CA LEU A 61 7.23 7.93 -3.48
C LEU A 61 7.06 8.58 -4.87
N ASP A 62 6.48 7.88 -5.85
CA ASP A 62 6.28 8.45 -7.19
C ASP A 62 5.16 9.49 -7.19
N HIS A 63 4.13 9.27 -6.38
CA HIS A 63 3.05 10.24 -6.22
C HIS A 63 3.54 11.56 -5.57
N LEU A 64 4.30 11.47 -4.48
CA LEU A 64 4.86 12.66 -3.82
C LEU A 64 5.85 13.44 -4.72
N GLN A 65 6.49 12.77 -5.68
CA GLN A 65 7.28 13.44 -6.72
C GLN A 65 6.40 14.14 -7.76
N GLN A 66 5.25 13.55 -8.12
CA GLN A 66 4.29 14.11 -9.08
C GLN A 66 3.50 15.32 -8.53
N GLU A 67 3.21 15.36 -7.23
CA GLU A 67 2.54 16.50 -6.58
C GLU A 67 3.43 17.76 -6.46
N GLY A 68 4.68 17.68 -6.91
CA GLY A 68 5.55 18.86 -6.98
C GLY A 68 5.81 19.48 -5.61
N VAL A 69 5.98 18.64 -4.56
CA VAL A 69 6.39 19.11 -3.23
C VAL A 69 7.74 19.82 -3.38
N SER A 70 7.68 21.15 -3.56
CA SER A 70 8.88 21.95 -3.75
C SER A 70 9.58 22.05 -2.42
N GLN A 71 10.83 21.56 -2.33
CA GLN A 71 11.72 22.10 -1.33
C GLN A 71 11.91 23.57 -1.69
N GLY A 72 11.50 24.48 -0.81
CA GLY A 72 12.02 25.84 -0.87
C GLY A 72 13.55 25.77 -0.92
N GLU A 73 14.21 26.77 -1.51
CA GLU A 73 15.68 26.82 -1.64
C GLU A 73 16.44 26.67 -0.30
N ALA A 74 15.73 26.69 0.84
CA ALA A 74 16.23 26.40 2.17
C ALA A 74 16.56 24.90 2.35
N ARG A 75 17.85 24.61 2.54
CA ARG A 75 18.34 23.28 2.93
C ARG A 75 17.85 22.95 4.34
N LEU A 76 17.24 21.77 4.53
CA LEU A 76 16.78 21.28 5.83
C LEU A 76 17.90 21.24 6.88
N TYR A 77 19.12 20.95 6.42
CA TYR A 77 20.31 20.91 7.26
C TYR A 77 21.44 21.64 6.52
N GLY A 78 22.00 22.72 7.10
CA GLY A 78 23.35 23.27 6.84
C GLY A 78 23.83 23.57 5.40
N ALA A 79 24.89 24.37 5.30
CA ALA A 79 25.47 24.84 4.03
C ALA A 79 26.29 23.77 3.25
N SER A 80 26.37 22.52 3.70
CA SER A 80 27.13 21.44 3.05
C SER A 80 26.35 20.15 2.79
N LEU A 81 25.06 20.09 3.11
CA LEU A 81 24.39 18.80 3.29
C LEU A 81 23.31 18.55 2.26
N VAL A 82 23.18 17.27 1.97
CA VAL A 82 22.14 16.77 1.09
C VAL A 82 20.89 16.55 1.92
N SER A 83 19.76 17.09 1.44
CA SER A 83 18.47 16.84 2.04
C SER A 83 17.90 15.52 1.49
N PRO A 84 17.25 14.69 2.32
CA PRO A 84 16.40 13.64 1.80
C PRO A 84 15.34 14.24 0.87
N THR A 85 14.86 13.47 -0.10
CA THR A 85 13.75 13.94 -0.94
C THR A 85 12.46 14.05 -0.10
N PRO A 86 11.51 14.93 -0.47
CA PRO A 86 10.30 15.17 0.32
C PRO A 86 9.55 13.91 0.72
N GLU A 87 9.50 12.93 -0.19
CA GLU A 87 8.86 11.65 0.03
C GLU A 87 9.55 10.79 1.11
N VAL A 88 10.88 10.85 1.19
CA VAL A 88 11.63 10.18 2.25
C VAL A 88 11.46 10.92 3.58
N VAL A 89 11.44 12.25 3.57
CA VAL A 89 11.13 13.04 4.77
C VAL A 89 9.75 12.68 5.31
N ALA A 90 8.74 12.58 4.44
CA ALA A 90 7.39 12.18 4.84
C ALA A 90 7.35 10.76 5.45
N PHE A 91 8.08 9.81 4.86
CA PHE A 91 8.19 8.46 5.40
C PHE A 91 8.84 8.43 6.79
N MET A 92 9.93 9.20 6.97
CA MET A 92 10.68 9.24 8.22
C MET A 92 9.93 9.96 9.33
N ALA A 93 9.30 11.09 9.01
CA ALA A 93 8.53 11.88 9.96
C ALA A 93 7.27 11.15 10.43
N GLY A 94 6.66 10.31 9.58
CA GLY A 94 5.49 9.53 9.93
C GLY A 94 4.41 10.41 10.57
N TRP A 95 3.92 9.99 11.74
CA TRP A 95 2.83 10.65 12.47
C TRP A 95 3.25 11.83 13.34
N ASP A 96 4.55 12.12 13.45
CA ASP A 96 5.02 13.29 14.22
C ASP A 96 4.43 14.60 13.67
N VAL A 97 4.19 14.61 12.36
CA VAL A 97 3.64 15.76 11.62
C VAL A 97 2.55 15.37 10.60
N ALA A 98 2.10 14.12 10.58
CA ALA A 98 0.95 13.68 9.76
C ALA A 98 -0.36 13.79 10.51
N ALA A 99 -1.41 14.17 9.79
CA ALA A 99 -2.77 13.79 10.18
C ALA A 99 -3.08 12.36 9.71
N LYS A 100 -3.80 11.61 10.54
CA LYS A 100 -4.39 10.32 10.19
C LYS A 100 -5.87 10.52 9.91
N GLY A 101 -6.27 10.35 8.64
CA GLY A 101 -7.67 10.46 8.23
C GLY A 101 -8.55 9.34 8.79
N ALA A 102 -9.86 9.44 8.57
CA ALA A 102 -10.81 8.38 8.94
C ALA A 102 -10.46 7.09 8.19
N ALA A 103 -10.38 5.96 8.91
CA ALA A 103 -10.04 4.66 8.31
C ALA A 103 -10.97 4.28 7.16
N ASP A 104 -12.26 4.54 7.35
CA ASP A 104 -13.34 4.25 6.42
C ASP A 104 -13.32 5.14 5.18
N GLN A 105 -12.58 6.25 5.20
CA GLN A 105 -12.31 7.02 3.99
C GLN A 105 -11.67 6.10 2.95
N SER A 106 -10.78 5.18 3.38
CA SER A 106 -10.10 4.20 2.50
C SER A 106 -11.00 3.13 1.87
N LEU A 107 -12.26 3.07 2.28
CA LEU A 107 -13.25 2.08 1.83
C LEU A 107 -14.28 2.65 0.84
N ILE A 108 -14.38 3.97 0.68
CA ILE A 108 -15.36 4.65 -0.19
C ILE A 108 -15.51 3.98 -1.57
N PRO A 109 -14.45 3.71 -2.31
CA PRO A 109 -14.58 3.20 -3.68
C PRO A 109 -14.90 1.72 -3.72
N PHE A 110 -14.44 0.95 -2.73
CA PHE A 110 -14.83 -0.44 -2.62
C PHE A 110 -16.32 -0.54 -2.29
N ASP A 111 -16.83 0.34 -1.43
CA ASP A 111 -18.27 0.42 -1.16
C ASP A 111 -19.05 0.90 -2.40
N ILE A 112 -18.56 1.86 -3.17
CA ILE A 112 -19.17 2.25 -4.45
C ILE A 112 -19.24 1.06 -5.42
N TRP A 113 -18.15 0.32 -5.59
CA TRP A 113 -18.11 -0.85 -6.48
C TRP A 113 -19.05 -1.96 -5.99
N LEU A 114 -19.06 -2.22 -4.69
CA LEU A 114 -19.97 -3.17 -4.04
C LEU A 114 -21.42 -2.76 -4.30
N ASN A 115 -21.78 -1.49 -4.06
CA ASN A 115 -23.12 -0.97 -4.29
C ASN A 115 -23.54 -1.06 -5.77
N ARG A 116 -22.63 -0.80 -6.72
CA ARG A 116 -22.90 -1.00 -8.16
C ARG A 116 -23.19 -2.47 -8.47
N ALA A 117 -22.35 -3.39 -8.00
CA ALA A 117 -22.53 -4.82 -8.24
C ALA A 117 -23.83 -5.35 -7.62
N HIS A 118 -24.12 -4.95 -6.37
CA HIS A 118 -25.34 -5.33 -5.67
C HIS A 118 -26.59 -4.80 -6.38
N THR A 119 -26.61 -3.51 -6.73
CA THR A 119 -27.73 -2.89 -7.46
C THR A 119 -27.98 -3.56 -8.80
N ARG A 120 -26.91 -3.87 -9.54
CA ARG A 120 -27.00 -4.59 -10.82
C ARG A 120 -27.65 -5.96 -10.65
N MET A 121 -27.29 -6.69 -9.60
CA MET A 121 -27.90 -7.97 -9.26
C MET A 121 -29.38 -7.81 -8.88
N LEU A 122 -29.72 -6.82 -8.04
CA LEU A 122 -31.11 -6.59 -7.63
C LEU A 122 -32.04 -6.28 -8.83
N VAL A 123 -31.56 -5.48 -9.80
CA VAL A 123 -32.29 -5.22 -11.05
C VAL A 123 -32.40 -6.50 -11.89
N GLY A 124 -31.31 -7.28 -12.00
CA GLY A 124 -31.32 -8.55 -12.74
C GLY A 124 -32.28 -9.58 -12.16
N GLN A 125 -32.47 -9.59 -10.84
CA GLN A 125 -33.42 -10.45 -10.13
C GLN A 125 -34.83 -9.84 -10.03
N SER A 126 -35.08 -8.71 -10.69
CA SER A 126 -36.36 -7.98 -10.63
C SER A 126 -36.81 -7.61 -9.21
N ILE A 127 -35.85 -7.49 -8.27
CA ILE A 127 -36.10 -7.00 -6.91
C ILE A 127 -36.19 -5.47 -6.93
N LEU A 128 -35.41 -4.83 -7.81
CA LEU A 128 -35.52 -3.40 -8.14
C LEU A 128 -35.94 -3.23 -9.60
N THR A 129 -36.68 -2.15 -9.86
CA THR A 129 -37.00 -1.73 -11.23
C THR A 129 -35.76 -1.15 -11.93
N PRO A 130 -35.71 -1.16 -13.27
CA PRO A 130 -34.64 -0.51 -14.02
C PRO A 130 -34.45 0.97 -13.65
N ASP A 131 -35.54 1.71 -13.46
CA ASP A 131 -35.50 3.15 -13.11
C ASP A 131 -34.88 3.37 -11.72
N GLN A 132 -35.21 2.53 -10.74
CA GLN A 132 -34.58 2.56 -9.42
C GLN A 132 -33.07 2.25 -9.52
N GLY A 133 -32.69 1.29 -10.34
CA GLY A 133 -31.30 0.95 -10.60
C GLY A 133 -30.52 2.12 -11.20
N GLU A 134 -31.08 2.75 -12.23
CA GLU A 134 -30.46 3.89 -12.93
C GLU A 134 -30.27 5.11 -12.02
N ALA A 135 -31.25 5.38 -11.15
CA ALA A 135 -31.11 6.42 -10.13
C ALA A 135 -29.92 6.14 -9.20
N ILE A 136 -29.81 4.91 -8.69
CA ILE A 136 -28.69 4.51 -7.81
C ILE A 136 -27.34 4.63 -8.55
N PHE A 137 -27.23 4.13 -9.79
CA PHE A 137 -26.00 4.25 -10.58
C PHE A 137 -25.58 5.70 -10.78
N SER A 138 -26.52 6.57 -11.18
CA SER A 138 -26.26 8.00 -11.35
C SER A 138 -25.76 8.67 -10.07
N GLY A 139 -26.34 8.32 -8.91
CA GLY A 139 -25.87 8.85 -7.63
C GLY A 139 -24.48 8.35 -7.24
N LEU A 140 -24.18 7.07 -7.47
CA LEU A 140 -22.86 6.48 -7.21
C LEU A 140 -21.78 7.09 -8.13
N ASP A 141 -22.11 7.38 -9.39
CA ASP A 141 -21.22 8.06 -10.33
C ASP A 141 -20.88 9.49 -9.87
N GLU A 142 -21.86 10.21 -9.33
CA GLU A 142 -21.63 11.55 -8.76
C GLU A 142 -20.76 11.49 -7.50
N ILE A 143 -21.00 10.52 -6.60
CA ILE A 143 -20.14 10.30 -5.42
C ILE A 143 -18.71 10.00 -5.87
N GLU A 144 -18.52 9.09 -6.84
CA GLU A 144 -17.19 8.74 -7.35
C GLU A 144 -16.48 9.97 -7.93
N ARG A 145 -17.19 10.81 -8.69
CA ARG A 145 -16.65 12.06 -9.24
C ARG A 145 -16.28 13.07 -8.14
N LEU A 146 -17.11 13.22 -7.11
CA LEU A 146 -16.80 14.08 -5.96
C LEU A 146 -15.58 13.55 -5.20
N TYR A 147 -15.53 12.25 -4.98
CA TYR A 147 -14.45 11.57 -4.31
C TYR A 147 -13.12 11.72 -5.07
N GLN A 148 -13.11 11.51 -6.39
CA GLN A 148 -11.94 11.74 -7.26
C GLN A 148 -11.49 13.20 -7.25
N ALA A 149 -12.43 14.15 -7.11
CA ALA A 149 -12.13 15.56 -6.98
C ALA A 149 -11.69 15.98 -5.55
N GLY A 150 -11.58 15.04 -4.60
CA GLY A 150 -11.25 15.32 -3.20
C GLY A 150 -12.33 16.09 -2.44
N ARG A 151 -13.59 16.05 -2.91
CA ARG A 151 -14.74 16.82 -2.37
C ARG A 151 -15.79 15.97 -1.67
N PHE A 152 -15.62 14.64 -1.64
CA PHE A 152 -16.47 13.75 -0.86
C PHE A 152 -15.80 13.39 0.47
N GLU A 153 -16.15 14.15 1.50
CA GLU A 153 -15.64 13.96 2.87
C GLU A 153 -16.67 13.20 3.72
N LEU A 154 -16.20 12.25 4.53
CA LEU A 154 -17.07 11.56 5.47
C LEU A 154 -17.44 12.48 6.64
N ASN A 155 -18.73 12.58 6.91
CA ASN A 155 -19.26 13.26 8.07
C ASN A 155 -19.11 12.34 9.31
N PRO A 156 -18.34 12.74 10.35
CA PRO A 156 -18.15 11.93 11.55
C PRO A 156 -19.42 11.76 12.40
N ALA A 157 -20.46 12.56 12.16
CA ALA A 157 -21.78 12.38 12.79
C ALA A 157 -22.58 11.21 12.15
N LEU A 158 -22.13 10.70 11.01
CA LEU A 158 -22.63 9.48 10.39
C LEU A 158 -21.69 8.33 10.73
N GLU A 159 -22.26 7.19 11.08
CA GLU A 159 -21.56 6.07 11.75
C GLU A 159 -20.32 5.56 10.99
N ASP A 160 -20.43 5.40 9.68
CA ASP A 160 -19.45 4.76 8.81
C ASP A 160 -19.55 5.26 7.37
N VAL A 161 -18.64 4.80 6.51
CA VAL A 161 -18.65 5.12 5.06
C VAL A 161 -19.98 4.78 4.40
N HIS A 162 -20.59 3.67 4.82
CA HIS A 162 -21.80 3.15 4.21
C HIS A 162 -22.99 4.07 4.49
N THR A 163 -23.12 4.53 5.73
CA THR A 163 -24.16 5.48 6.14
C THR A 163 -23.97 6.84 5.48
N ASN A 164 -22.72 7.26 5.27
CA ASN A 164 -22.41 8.47 4.51
C ASN A 164 -22.88 8.38 3.06
N ILE A 165 -22.59 7.27 2.37
CA ILE A 165 -23.02 7.04 0.99
C ILE A 165 -24.55 6.92 0.91
N GLU A 166 -25.17 6.14 1.79
CA GLU A 166 -26.64 5.99 1.85
C GLU A 166 -27.34 7.33 2.11
N LYS A 167 -26.82 8.16 3.03
CA LYS A 167 -27.37 9.48 3.31
C LYS A 167 -27.23 10.43 2.12
N TYR A 168 -26.07 10.43 1.46
CA TYR A 168 -25.85 11.24 0.27
C TYR A 168 -26.84 10.89 -0.86
N LEU A 169 -27.02 9.59 -1.12
CA LEU A 169 -27.98 9.11 -2.12
C LEU A 169 -29.41 9.48 -1.74
N THR A 170 -29.78 9.31 -0.47
CA THR A 170 -31.11 9.68 0.05
C THR A 170 -31.39 11.17 -0.14
N ASP A 171 -30.43 12.03 0.16
CA ASP A 171 -30.58 13.48 0.05
C ASP A 171 -30.65 13.96 -1.41
N THR A 172 -29.93 13.28 -2.30
CA THR A 172 -29.80 13.66 -3.71
C THR A 172 -30.91 13.09 -4.57
N LEU A 173 -31.34 11.86 -4.31
CA LEU A 173 -32.24 11.07 -5.16
C LEU A 173 -33.60 10.76 -4.51
N GLY A 174 -33.75 11.07 -3.22
CA GLY A 174 -34.94 10.76 -2.43
C GLY A 174 -34.84 9.43 -1.65
N ILE A 175 -35.71 9.30 -0.64
CA ILE A 175 -35.66 8.23 0.35
C ILE A 175 -35.85 6.82 -0.23
N GLU A 176 -36.63 6.71 -1.31
CA GLU A 176 -36.91 5.42 -1.94
C GLU A 176 -35.65 4.82 -2.59
N ALA A 177 -34.80 5.64 -3.20
CA ALA A 177 -33.55 5.17 -3.81
C ALA A 177 -32.52 4.72 -2.76
N GLY A 178 -32.37 5.48 -1.67
CA GLY A 178 -31.48 5.14 -0.56
C GLY A 178 -31.86 3.83 0.14
N LEU A 179 -33.16 3.64 0.42
CA LEU A 179 -33.66 2.41 1.06
C LEU A 179 -33.60 1.20 0.11
N ALA A 180 -33.84 1.40 -1.19
CA ALA A 180 -33.80 0.35 -2.19
C ALA A 180 -32.43 -0.35 -2.26
N MET A 181 -31.33 0.40 -2.15
CA MET A 181 -29.96 -0.12 -2.26
C MET A 181 -29.57 -1.10 -1.13
N HIS A 182 -30.17 -0.95 0.06
CA HIS A 182 -29.87 -1.84 1.20
C HIS A 182 -30.69 -3.14 1.16
N THR A 183 -31.61 -3.29 0.21
CA THR A 183 -32.47 -4.49 0.10
C THR A 183 -31.62 -5.75 -0.05
N ALA A 184 -32.01 -6.81 0.66
CA ALA A 184 -31.34 -8.13 0.65
C ALA A 184 -29.87 -8.14 1.10
N ARG A 185 -29.42 -7.12 1.85
CA ARG A 185 -28.05 -6.99 2.38
C ARG A 185 -28.07 -6.60 3.86
N SER A 186 -26.94 -6.76 4.53
CA SER A 186 -26.70 -6.22 5.87
C SER A 186 -25.46 -5.33 5.85
N ARG A 187 -25.30 -4.48 6.86
CA ARG A 187 -23.99 -3.87 7.09
C ARG A 187 -22.90 -4.92 7.31
N ASN A 188 -23.27 -6.10 7.82
CA ASN A 188 -22.33 -7.17 8.16
C ASN A 188 -21.59 -7.75 6.96
N ASP A 189 -22.29 -8.18 5.92
CA ASP A 189 -21.65 -8.70 4.71
C ASP A 189 -21.06 -7.59 3.84
N GLN A 190 -21.64 -6.38 3.91
CA GLN A 190 -21.12 -5.22 3.21
C GLN A 190 -19.69 -4.86 3.64
N ILE A 191 -19.46 -4.57 4.92
CA ILE A 191 -18.12 -4.19 5.41
C ILE A 191 -17.07 -5.29 5.20
N VAL A 192 -17.43 -6.57 5.33
CA VAL A 192 -16.47 -7.67 5.10
C VAL A 192 -16.09 -7.75 3.64
N THR A 193 -17.05 -7.51 2.73
CA THR A 193 -16.78 -7.45 1.30
C THR A 193 -15.88 -6.26 0.97
N ASP A 194 -16.13 -5.07 1.52
CA ASP A 194 -15.26 -3.90 1.31
C ASP A 194 -13.84 -4.14 1.80
N MET A 195 -13.70 -4.71 3.01
CA MET A 195 -12.41 -5.08 3.57
C MET A 195 -11.70 -6.13 2.71
N ARG A 196 -12.44 -7.10 2.15
CA ARG A 196 -11.88 -8.12 1.26
C ARG A 196 -11.34 -7.49 -0.03
N LEU A 197 -12.09 -6.60 -0.65
CA LEU A 197 -11.68 -5.87 -1.84
C LEU A 197 -10.46 -4.98 -1.55
N TRP A 198 -10.48 -4.26 -0.42
CA TRP A 198 -9.38 -3.42 0.04
C TRP A 198 -8.10 -4.23 0.30
N MET A 199 -8.19 -5.35 1.01
CA MET A 199 -7.04 -6.22 1.29
C MET A 199 -6.51 -6.86 0.01
N ARG A 200 -7.39 -7.30 -0.90
CA ARG A 200 -6.99 -7.82 -2.21
C ARG A 200 -6.19 -6.79 -3.00
N HIS A 201 -6.65 -5.55 -3.04
CA HIS A 201 -5.90 -4.46 -3.66
C HIS A 201 -4.53 -4.26 -3.00
N ARG A 202 -4.46 -4.29 -1.66
CA ARG A 202 -3.20 -4.19 -0.91
C ARG A 202 -2.22 -5.30 -1.24
N VAL A 203 -2.72 -6.53 -1.30
CA VAL A 203 -1.92 -7.72 -1.63
C VAL A 203 -1.31 -7.58 -3.02
N MET A 204 -2.08 -7.10 -4.00
CA MET A 204 -1.57 -6.84 -5.35
C MET A 204 -0.49 -5.74 -5.36
N VAL A 205 -0.70 -4.65 -4.64
CA VAL A 205 0.30 -3.56 -4.52
C VAL A 205 1.59 -4.07 -3.86
N LEU A 206 1.47 -4.80 -2.75
CA LEU A 206 2.61 -5.38 -2.04
C LEU A 206 3.36 -6.40 -2.91
N ALA A 207 2.64 -7.21 -3.69
CA ALA A 207 3.24 -8.18 -4.59
C ALA A 207 4.06 -7.47 -5.68
N LYS A 208 3.49 -6.44 -6.32
CA LYS A 208 4.19 -5.61 -7.32
C LYS A 208 5.47 -5.00 -6.74
N LEU A 209 5.36 -4.28 -5.62
CA LEU A 209 6.52 -3.62 -4.98
C LEU A 209 7.59 -4.63 -4.52
N SER A 210 7.16 -5.79 -4.02
CA SER A 210 8.08 -6.86 -3.61
C SER A 210 8.81 -7.48 -4.80
N LEU A 211 8.12 -7.65 -5.95
CA LEU A 211 8.75 -8.09 -7.19
C LEU A 211 9.75 -7.06 -7.72
N GLU A 212 9.43 -5.76 -7.63
CA GLU A 212 10.36 -4.67 -7.98
C GLU A 212 11.60 -4.68 -7.09
N LEU A 213 11.44 -4.79 -5.76
CA LEU A 213 12.55 -4.93 -4.83
C LEU A 213 13.41 -6.16 -5.16
N MET A 214 12.77 -7.30 -5.44
CA MET A 214 13.47 -8.53 -5.84
C MET A 214 14.26 -8.33 -7.14
N GLN A 215 13.67 -7.66 -8.13
CA GLN A 215 14.34 -7.34 -9.39
C GLN A 215 15.55 -6.42 -9.19
N GLN A 216 15.45 -5.42 -8.31
CA GLN A 216 16.58 -4.55 -7.97
C GLN A 216 17.68 -5.32 -7.23
N LEU A 217 17.32 -6.16 -6.26
CA LEU A 217 18.29 -6.99 -5.54
C LEU A 217 19.06 -7.92 -6.49
N ILE A 218 18.37 -8.60 -7.42
CA ILE A 218 19.02 -9.49 -8.40
C ILE A 218 19.89 -8.70 -9.38
N SER A 219 19.40 -7.57 -9.87
CA SER A 219 20.13 -6.70 -10.78
C SER A 219 21.45 -6.21 -10.17
N VAL A 220 21.38 -5.68 -8.95
CA VAL A 220 22.55 -5.20 -8.23
C VAL A 220 23.44 -6.37 -7.78
N ALA A 221 22.87 -7.51 -7.39
CA ALA A 221 23.65 -8.72 -7.13
C ALA A 221 24.51 -9.13 -8.34
N GLY A 222 23.96 -9.04 -9.56
CA GLY A 222 24.66 -9.30 -10.82
C GLY A 222 25.86 -8.36 -11.03
N THR A 223 25.77 -7.10 -10.59
CA THR A 223 26.91 -6.16 -10.66
C THR A 223 28.00 -6.45 -9.63
N HIS A 224 27.67 -7.21 -8.58
CA HIS A 224 28.54 -7.53 -7.46
C HIS A 224 28.90 -9.03 -7.37
N LEU A 225 28.80 -9.76 -8.49
CA LEU A 225 29.15 -11.18 -8.57
C LEU A 225 30.57 -11.45 -8.06
N ASP A 226 31.53 -10.62 -8.47
CA ASP A 226 32.96 -10.76 -8.11
C ASP A 226 33.40 -9.80 -7.00
N SER A 227 32.46 -9.12 -6.33
CA SER A 227 32.75 -8.23 -5.21
C SER A 227 32.98 -9.04 -3.95
N VAL A 228 34.18 -9.62 -3.84
CA VAL A 228 34.65 -10.44 -2.72
C VAL A 228 34.48 -9.72 -1.40
N MET A 229 33.88 -10.39 -0.41
CA MET A 229 33.73 -9.91 0.96
C MET A 229 33.89 -11.04 1.97
N ALA A 230 34.23 -10.70 3.21
CA ALA A 230 34.10 -11.64 4.32
C ALA A 230 32.62 -12.01 4.52
N GLY A 231 32.31 -13.30 4.63
CA GLY A 231 31.06 -13.76 5.22
C GLY A 231 31.08 -13.57 6.73
N TYR A 232 29.90 -13.41 7.34
CA TYR A 232 29.79 -13.15 8.78
C TYR A 232 28.97 -14.21 9.49
N THR A 233 29.49 -14.68 10.62
CA THR A 233 28.74 -15.45 11.63
C THR A 233 29.02 -14.85 13.00
N HIS A 234 28.00 -14.59 13.81
CA HIS A 234 28.17 -13.90 15.10
C HIS A 234 28.85 -12.52 14.98
N HIS A 235 28.68 -11.83 13.85
CA HIS A 235 29.40 -10.59 13.51
C HIS A 235 30.93 -10.73 13.42
N GLN A 236 31.45 -11.95 13.28
CA GLN A 236 32.87 -12.24 13.06
C GLN A 236 33.09 -12.75 11.63
N HIS A 237 34.26 -12.45 11.06
CA HIS A 237 34.65 -12.97 9.75
C HIS A 237 34.66 -14.50 9.78
N ALA A 238 33.96 -15.10 8.83
CA ALA A 238 33.87 -16.53 8.61
C ALA A 238 34.58 -16.89 7.29
N THR A 239 33.88 -17.51 6.35
CA THR A 239 34.41 -17.83 5.01
C THR A 239 34.26 -16.67 4.05
N ILE A 240 35.04 -16.66 2.97
CA ILE A 240 34.89 -15.70 1.89
C ILE A 240 33.57 -15.92 1.16
N SER A 241 32.91 -14.82 0.78
CA SER A 241 31.67 -14.73 0.03
C SER A 241 31.77 -13.57 -0.97
N THR A 242 30.67 -13.21 -1.64
CA THR A 242 30.58 -12.02 -2.48
C THR A 242 29.37 -11.19 -2.10
N PHE A 243 29.47 -9.87 -2.21
CA PHE A 243 28.36 -8.97 -1.90
C PHE A 243 27.12 -9.31 -2.75
N GLY A 244 27.32 -9.73 -4.01
CA GLY A 244 26.26 -10.24 -4.86
C GLY A 244 25.55 -11.46 -4.27
N HIS A 245 26.29 -12.42 -3.68
CA HIS A 245 25.68 -13.58 -3.02
C HIS A 245 24.80 -13.19 -1.82
N HIS A 246 25.23 -12.20 -1.03
CA HIS A 246 24.42 -11.66 0.08
C HIS A 246 23.14 -10.96 -0.42
N LEU A 247 23.21 -10.17 -1.48
CA LEU A 247 22.04 -9.53 -2.07
C LEU A 247 21.06 -10.56 -2.69
N ALA A 248 21.57 -11.61 -3.33
CA ALA A 248 20.77 -12.71 -3.84
C ALA A 248 20.03 -13.47 -2.72
N ALA A 249 20.67 -13.65 -1.56
CA ALA A 249 20.00 -14.22 -0.38
C ALA A 249 18.81 -13.37 0.10
N TYR A 250 18.92 -12.04 0.05
CA TYR A 250 17.78 -11.16 0.34
C TYR A 250 16.67 -11.28 -0.73
N ALA A 251 17.04 -11.38 -2.01
CA ALA A 251 16.06 -11.59 -3.09
C ALA A 251 15.24 -12.88 -2.86
N GLU A 252 15.88 -13.97 -2.45
CA GLU A 252 15.18 -15.22 -2.10
C GLU A 252 14.25 -15.08 -0.89
N ALA A 253 14.60 -14.23 0.08
CA ALA A 253 13.72 -13.93 1.20
C ALA A 253 12.46 -13.18 0.75
N ILE A 254 12.61 -12.17 -0.13
CA ILE A 254 11.49 -11.42 -0.71
C ILE A 254 10.65 -12.31 -1.64
N ARG A 255 11.25 -13.23 -2.41
CA ARG A 255 10.52 -14.21 -3.21
C ARG A 255 9.55 -15.03 -2.37
N ARG A 256 9.95 -15.44 -1.17
CA ARG A 256 9.05 -16.17 -0.24
C ARG A 256 7.92 -15.29 0.28
N VAL A 257 8.11 -13.98 0.42
CA VAL A 257 7.02 -13.05 0.74
C VAL A 257 6.00 -13.00 -0.40
N VAL A 258 6.46 -12.90 -1.66
CA VAL A 258 5.57 -12.91 -2.83
C VAL A 258 4.73 -14.18 -2.90
N LEU A 259 5.33 -15.35 -2.62
CA LEU A 259 4.57 -16.60 -2.55
C LEU A 259 3.48 -16.58 -1.48
N ARG A 260 3.73 -15.93 -0.33
CA ARG A 260 2.72 -15.77 0.73
C ARG A 260 1.60 -14.83 0.33
N LEU A 261 1.92 -13.74 -0.37
CA LEU A 261 0.91 -12.82 -0.90
C LEU A 261 0.00 -13.51 -1.92
N ASN A 262 0.56 -14.34 -2.80
CA ASN A 262 -0.23 -15.16 -3.72
C ASN A 262 -1.10 -16.17 -2.96
N HIS A 263 -0.55 -16.83 -1.95
CA HIS A 263 -1.34 -17.76 -1.12
C HIS A 263 -2.49 -17.06 -0.40
N TRP A 264 -2.27 -15.85 0.13
CA TRP A 264 -3.34 -15.04 0.71
C TRP A 264 -4.44 -14.76 -0.31
N TYR A 265 -4.06 -14.34 -1.53
CA TYR A 265 -5.02 -14.07 -2.61
C TYR A 265 -5.85 -15.31 -2.93
N ASP A 266 -5.21 -16.46 -3.18
CA ASP A 266 -5.89 -17.70 -3.54
C ASP A 266 -6.82 -18.20 -2.43
N THR A 267 -6.45 -17.98 -1.17
CA THR A 267 -7.20 -18.43 0.00
C THR A 267 -8.44 -17.55 0.24
N PHE A 268 -8.32 -16.25 0.01
CA PHE A 268 -9.29 -15.26 0.49
C PHE A 268 -10.07 -14.53 -0.61
N ASN A 269 -9.80 -14.76 -1.89
CA ASN A 269 -10.53 -14.11 -3.00
C ASN A 269 -11.94 -14.71 -3.27
N TYR A 270 -12.74 -14.85 -2.22
CA TYR A 270 -14.15 -15.28 -2.28
C TYR A 270 -15.07 -14.19 -1.73
N SER A 271 -16.27 -14.07 -2.30
CA SER A 271 -17.22 -12.99 -2.04
C SER A 271 -18.08 -13.25 -0.79
N PRO A 272 -17.99 -12.40 0.25
CA PRO A 272 -18.88 -12.43 1.41
C PRO A 272 -20.28 -11.88 1.10
N LEU A 273 -20.46 -11.16 -0.01
CA LEU A 273 -21.70 -10.47 -0.32
C LEU A 273 -22.88 -11.46 -0.49
N GLY A 274 -24.02 -11.14 0.13
CA GLY A 274 -25.19 -12.01 0.17
C GLY A 274 -25.22 -12.96 1.37
N CYS A 275 -24.23 -12.90 2.26
CA CYS A 275 -24.27 -13.58 3.55
C CYS A 275 -25.16 -12.86 4.58
N VAL A 276 -25.49 -11.58 4.33
CA VAL A 276 -26.33 -10.71 5.17
C VAL A 276 -25.80 -10.68 6.59
N THR A 277 -26.58 -11.09 7.60
CA THR A 277 -26.14 -11.10 9.00
C THR A 277 -25.29 -12.32 9.35
N GLY A 278 -25.05 -13.22 8.40
CA GLY A 278 -24.44 -14.54 8.59
C GLY A 278 -25.43 -15.70 8.33
N LEU A 279 -26.72 -15.38 8.17
CA LEU A 279 -27.81 -16.36 8.04
C LEU A 279 -28.51 -16.29 6.67
N SER A 280 -27.88 -15.68 5.67
CA SER A 280 -28.42 -15.50 4.32
C SER A 280 -29.72 -14.68 4.29
N THR A 281 -30.45 -14.75 3.18
CA THR A 281 -31.64 -13.94 2.89
C THR A 281 -32.72 -14.79 2.22
N THR A 282 -33.98 -14.39 2.40
CA THR A 282 -35.13 -14.98 1.68
C THR A 282 -35.32 -14.40 0.28
N PHE A 283 -34.63 -13.31 -0.04
CA PHE A 283 -34.65 -12.75 -1.39
C PHE A 283 -33.89 -13.68 -2.36
N PRO A 284 -34.37 -13.84 -3.61
CA PRO A 284 -33.72 -14.68 -4.61
C PRO A 284 -32.49 -13.96 -5.20
N ILE A 285 -31.47 -13.70 -4.38
CA ILE A 285 -30.25 -13.02 -4.83
C ILE A 285 -29.33 -13.95 -5.63
N ASP A 286 -28.60 -13.38 -6.60
CA ASP A 286 -27.56 -14.10 -7.35
C ASP A 286 -26.17 -13.73 -6.83
N ARG A 287 -25.63 -14.59 -5.95
CA ARG A 287 -24.31 -14.40 -5.35
C ARG A 287 -23.16 -14.68 -6.33
N HIS A 288 -23.40 -15.45 -7.39
CA HIS A 288 -22.39 -15.69 -8.41
C HIS A 288 -22.22 -14.46 -9.28
N LEU A 289 -23.33 -13.84 -9.70
CA LEU A 289 -23.29 -12.58 -10.45
C LEU A 289 -22.52 -11.49 -9.70
N THR A 290 -22.79 -11.28 -8.41
CA THR A 290 -22.06 -10.26 -7.64
C THR A 290 -20.60 -10.62 -7.42
N ALA A 291 -20.27 -11.89 -7.22
CA ALA A 291 -18.88 -12.36 -7.14
C ALA A 291 -18.11 -12.07 -8.44
N ASP A 292 -18.69 -12.42 -9.59
CA ASP A 292 -18.11 -12.21 -10.91
C ASP A 292 -17.89 -10.72 -11.20
N LEU A 293 -18.90 -9.87 -10.95
CA LEU A 293 -18.82 -8.42 -11.15
C LEU A 293 -17.72 -7.77 -10.30
N LEU A 294 -17.45 -8.32 -9.12
CA LEU A 294 -16.43 -7.84 -8.20
C LEU A 294 -15.08 -8.58 -8.34
N GLY A 295 -14.95 -9.49 -9.31
CA GLY A 295 -13.71 -10.22 -9.61
C GLY A 295 -13.27 -11.20 -8.51
N PHE A 296 -14.21 -11.75 -7.75
CA PHE A 296 -13.96 -12.88 -6.85
C PHE A 296 -14.00 -14.20 -7.63
N GLU A 297 -13.37 -15.25 -7.10
CA GLU A 297 -13.45 -16.61 -7.69
C GLU A 297 -14.85 -17.23 -7.56
N GLY A 298 -15.63 -16.73 -6.61
CA GLY A 298 -17.00 -17.18 -6.37
C GLY A 298 -17.50 -16.68 -5.01
N PRO A 299 -18.73 -17.04 -4.64
CA PRO A 299 -19.28 -16.73 -3.32
C PRO A 299 -18.64 -17.59 -2.22
N GLU A 300 -18.56 -17.04 -1.01
CA GLU A 300 -18.17 -17.81 0.18
C GLU A 300 -19.12 -19.01 0.37
N PRO A 301 -18.61 -20.22 0.60
CA PRO A 301 -19.42 -21.44 0.64
C PRO A 301 -20.33 -21.50 1.89
N ASN A 302 -19.97 -20.79 2.96
CA ASN A 302 -20.74 -20.70 4.19
C ASN A 302 -21.08 -19.24 4.48
N SER A 303 -22.34 -18.95 4.84
CA SER A 303 -22.75 -17.56 5.11
C SER A 303 -22.29 -17.01 6.45
N LEU A 304 -22.12 -17.87 7.46
CA LEU A 304 -21.78 -17.45 8.82
C LEU A 304 -20.29 -17.21 8.97
N ASP A 305 -19.47 -18.04 8.33
CA ASP A 305 -18.01 -18.02 8.43
C ASP A 305 -17.38 -16.65 8.12
N PRO A 306 -17.60 -16.01 6.96
CA PRO A 306 -16.96 -14.71 6.67
C PRO A 306 -17.44 -13.59 7.60
N ILE A 307 -18.61 -13.76 8.24
CA ILE A 307 -19.15 -12.79 9.20
C ILE A 307 -18.56 -13.00 10.60
N ALA A 308 -18.26 -14.24 10.97
CA ALA A 308 -17.69 -14.61 12.27
C ALA A 308 -16.15 -14.49 12.28
N CYS A 309 -15.49 -14.84 11.18
CA CYS A 309 -14.05 -14.99 11.03
C CYS A 309 -13.38 -13.79 10.33
N ARG A 310 -13.93 -12.57 10.46
CA ARG A 310 -13.39 -11.36 9.80
C ARG A 310 -11.94 -11.07 10.12
N TRP A 311 -11.52 -11.45 11.33
CA TRP A 311 -10.17 -11.24 11.83
C TRP A 311 -9.12 -12.08 11.09
N GLU A 312 -9.48 -13.26 10.58
CA GLU A 312 -8.51 -14.24 10.07
C GLU A 312 -7.80 -13.76 8.80
N PRO A 313 -8.51 -13.26 7.77
CA PRO A 313 -7.86 -12.69 6.59
C PRO A 313 -6.96 -11.50 6.91
N GLU A 314 -7.37 -10.68 7.88
CA GLU A 314 -6.62 -9.51 8.33
C GLU A 314 -5.35 -9.94 9.09
N ALA A 315 -5.46 -10.93 9.97
CA ALA A 315 -4.35 -11.51 10.69
C ALA A 315 -3.36 -12.23 9.76
N ASP A 316 -3.85 -12.96 8.75
CA ASP A 316 -3.00 -13.65 7.79
C ASP A 316 -2.21 -12.65 6.93
N LEU A 317 -2.84 -11.57 6.46
CA LEU A 317 -2.12 -10.48 5.80
C LEU A 317 -1.13 -9.81 6.76
N GLY A 318 -1.52 -9.55 8.01
CA GLY A 318 -0.66 -9.02 9.05
C GLY A 318 0.58 -9.91 9.30
N HIS A 319 0.43 -11.23 9.20
CA HIS A 319 1.53 -12.19 9.30
C HIS A 319 2.51 -12.05 8.13
N VAL A 320 2.00 -11.95 6.90
CA VAL A 320 2.84 -11.69 5.71
C VAL A 320 3.61 -10.38 5.84
N LEU A 321 2.95 -9.30 6.31
CA LEU A 321 3.57 -8.00 6.54
C LEU A 321 4.66 -8.04 7.61
N SER A 322 4.44 -8.75 8.73
CA SER A 322 5.45 -8.90 9.79
C SER A 322 6.70 -9.63 9.29
N ILE A 323 6.53 -10.69 8.48
CA ILE A 323 7.66 -11.39 7.84
C ILE A 323 8.40 -10.44 6.88
N LEU A 324 7.67 -9.74 6.01
CA LEU A 324 8.24 -8.79 5.05
C LEU A 324 9.09 -7.73 5.77
N MET A 325 8.51 -7.05 6.76
CA MET A 325 9.20 -6.01 7.51
C MET A 325 10.39 -6.54 8.32
N THR A 326 10.33 -7.79 8.79
CA THR A 326 11.48 -8.46 9.42
C THR A 326 12.63 -8.63 8.43
N GLN A 327 12.35 -9.03 7.18
CA GLN A 327 13.38 -9.11 6.14
C GLN A 327 13.99 -7.73 5.84
N LEU A 328 13.15 -6.70 5.70
CA LEU A 328 13.61 -5.33 5.47
C LEU A 328 14.44 -4.79 6.66
N SER A 329 14.06 -5.13 7.89
CA SER A 329 14.81 -4.76 9.10
C SER A 329 16.19 -5.41 9.16
N ASN A 330 16.31 -6.70 8.78
CA ASN A 330 17.60 -7.39 8.70
C ASN A 330 18.52 -6.80 7.62
N MET A 331 17.95 -6.46 6.45
CA MET A 331 18.67 -5.73 5.40
C MET A 331 19.14 -4.36 5.89
N ALA A 332 18.23 -3.60 6.52
CA ALA A 332 18.53 -2.29 7.07
C ALA A 332 19.66 -2.35 8.10
N GLN A 333 19.62 -3.32 9.01
CA GLN A 333 20.70 -3.52 9.99
C GLN A 333 22.05 -3.78 9.32
N THR A 334 22.07 -4.61 8.27
CA THR A 334 23.30 -4.89 7.52
C THR A 334 23.81 -3.65 6.80
N PHE A 335 22.95 -2.90 6.13
CA PHE A 335 23.32 -1.69 5.40
C PHE A 335 23.79 -0.57 6.34
N ILE A 336 23.15 -0.42 7.51
CA ILE A 336 23.63 0.50 8.57
C ILE A 336 25.05 0.11 8.99
N LEU A 337 25.29 -1.18 9.28
CA LEU A 337 26.60 -1.66 9.72
C LEU A 337 27.67 -1.43 8.64
N LEU A 338 27.39 -1.78 7.39
CA LEU A 338 28.32 -1.57 6.27
C LEU A 338 28.59 -0.07 6.01
N GLY A 339 27.67 0.81 6.40
CA GLY A 339 27.76 2.24 6.22
C GLY A 339 28.48 3.01 7.34
N THR A 340 28.81 2.36 8.46
CA THR A 340 29.55 3.03 9.55
C THR A 340 30.95 3.45 9.11
N GLN A 341 31.64 4.29 9.89
CA GLN A 341 33.00 4.70 9.55
C GLN A 341 34.00 3.54 9.69
N GLU A 342 33.74 2.65 10.64
CA GLU A 342 34.53 1.46 10.95
C GLU A 342 34.49 0.46 9.80
N PHE A 343 33.31 0.19 9.23
CA PHE A 343 33.16 -0.68 8.07
C PHE A 343 33.45 0.06 6.77
N GLY A 344 32.87 1.23 6.58
CA GLY A 344 33.12 2.16 5.47
C GLY A 344 32.83 1.63 4.06
N VAL A 345 32.16 0.48 3.95
CA VAL A 345 31.88 -0.24 2.70
C VAL A 345 30.76 0.44 1.91
N LEU A 346 29.65 0.79 2.57
CA LEU A 346 28.45 1.26 1.90
C LEU A 346 28.32 2.78 2.06
N LYS A 347 28.34 3.52 0.96
CA LYS A 347 28.10 4.97 0.94
C LYS A 347 26.68 5.23 0.43
N LEU A 348 25.76 5.45 1.36
CA LEU A 348 24.35 5.63 1.04
C LEU A 348 24.08 6.86 0.16
N HIS A 349 23.15 6.71 -0.76
CA HIS A 349 22.68 7.82 -1.58
C HIS A 349 21.97 8.82 -0.66
N PRO A 350 22.39 10.09 -0.68
CA PRO A 350 21.95 11.04 0.34
C PRO A 350 20.47 11.37 0.35
N ARG A 351 19.77 11.14 -0.77
CA ARG A 351 18.31 11.29 -0.83
C ARG A 351 17.57 10.45 0.22
N PHE A 352 18.22 9.45 0.81
CA PHE A 352 17.69 8.60 1.87
C PHE A 352 18.27 8.89 3.26
N CYS A 353 19.13 9.89 3.40
CA CYS A 353 19.91 10.14 4.61
C CYS A 353 19.74 11.58 5.07
N SER A 354 19.79 11.80 6.38
CA SER A 354 20.00 13.13 6.92
C SER A 354 21.49 13.43 7.14
N GLY A 355 21.79 14.71 7.29
CA GLY A 355 23.13 15.22 7.57
C GLY A 355 23.21 15.92 8.92
N SER A 356 24.43 16.27 9.34
CA SER A 356 24.65 17.11 10.52
C SER A 356 25.12 18.49 10.14
N SER A 357 24.42 19.53 10.59
CA SER A 357 24.81 20.94 10.40
C SER A 357 26.18 21.27 11.01
N ILE A 358 26.63 20.51 12.01
CA ILE A 358 27.92 20.68 12.71
C ILE A 358 29.01 19.82 12.08
N MET A 359 28.68 18.63 11.57
CA MET A 359 29.63 17.65 11.04
C MET A 359 29.30 17.29 9.59
N PRO A 360 29.91 17.98 8.60
CA PRO A 360 29.63 17.78 7.16
C PRO A 360 29.80 16.34 6.67
N GLN A 361 30.70 15.57 7.28
CA GLN A 361 30.99 14.17 6.96
C GLN A 361 30.01 13.17 7.59
N LYS A 362 29.18 13.61 8.55
CA LYS A 362 28.23 12.73 9.24
C LYS A 362 26.96 12.58 8.40
N VAL A 363 26.75 11.36 7.91
CA VAL A 363 25.57 10.94 7.17
C VAL A 363 24.82 9.92 8.01
N ASN A 364 23.55 10.18 8.31
CA ASN A 364 22.74 9.30 9.14
C ASN A 364 21.81 8.44 8.26
N PRO A 365 21.76 7.12 8.47
CA PRO A 365 20.92 6.21 7.69
C PRO A 365 19.46 6.20 8.19
N ASP A 366 18.87 7.37 8.46
CA ASP A 366 17.57 7.52 9.14
C ASP A 366 16.44 6.69 8.51
N ALA A 367 16.36 6.62 7.17
CA ALA A 367 15.36 5.80 6.51
C ALA A 367 15.47 4.30 6.88
N LEU A 368 16.69 3.77 7.06
CA LEU A 368 16.92 2.40 7.49
C LEU A 368 16.56 2.21 8.97
N GLU A 369 16.86 3.19 9.82
CA GLU A 369 16.49 3.17 11.24
C GLU A 369 14.96 3.17 11.41
N VAL A 370 14.27 3.99 10.62
CA VAL A 370 12.80 4.04 10.58
C VAL A 370 12.21 2.70 10.11
N ILE A 371 12.78 2.06 9.07
CA ILE A 371 12.34 0.72 8.63
C ILE A 371 12.40 -0.28 9.79
N LYS A 372 13.45 -0.26 10.60
CA LYS A 372 13.57 -1.14 11.77
C LYS A 372 12.50 -0.85 12.82
N GLY A 373 12.23 0.43 13.10
CA GLY A 373 11.15 0.84 14.01
C GLY A 373 9.77 0.37 13.53
N LYS A 374 9.47 0.61 12.25
CA LYS A 374 8.22 0.17 11.61
C LYS A 374 8.05 -1.36 11.60
N ALA A 375 9.15 -2.11 11.56
CA ALA A 375 9.06 -3.57 11.65
C ALA A 375 8.56 -4.08 13.01
N ALA A 376 9.00 -3.47 14.10
CA ALA A 376 8.49 -3.77 15.44
C ALA A 376 7.01 -3.37 15.57
N ASP A 377 6.68 -2.18 15.05
CA ASP A 377 5.34 -1.61 15.03
C ASP A 377 4.31 -2.49 14.30
N VAL A 378 4.64 -2.96 13.08
CA VAL A 378 3.81 -3.90 12.30
C VAL A 378 3.64 -5.25 13.01
N THR A 379 4.73 -5.77 13.60
CA THR A 379 4.68 -7.06 14.34
C THR A 379 3.81 -6.97 15.59
N SER A 380 3.79 -5.82 16.27
CA SER A 380 2.90 -5.60 17.42
C SER A 380 1.42 -5.63 17.02
N ARG A 381 1.07 -5.10 15.85
CA ARG A 381 -0.32 -5.09 15.34
C ARG A 381 -0.83 -6.48 15.01
N LEU A 382 0.02 -7.34 14.46
CA LEU A 382 -0.32 -8.76 14.27
C LEU A 382 -0.73 -9.42 15.60
N SER A 383 -0.02 -9.13 16.68
CA SER A 383 -0.37 -9.66 17.99
C SER A 383 -1.76 -9.18 18.45
N GLY A 384 -2.11 -7.93 18.16
CA GLY A 384 -3.45 -7.39 18.39
C GLY A 384 -4.53 -8.06 17.53
N LEU A 385 -4.26 -8.29 16.25
CA LEU A 385 -5.18 -8.99 15.33
C LEU A 385 -5.49 -10.41 15.81
N LEU A 386 -4.45 -11.17 16.19
CA LEU A 386 -4.62 -12.52 16.76
C LEU A 386 -5.37 -12.49 18.10
N ALA A 387 -5.15 -11.45 18.92
CA ALA A 387 -5.85 -11.30 20.19
C ALA A 387 -7.33 -10.94 20.02
N LEU A 388 -7.70 -10.22 18.94
CA LEU A 388 -9.10 -9.92 18.60
C LEU A 388 -9.84 -11.16 18.08
N GLY A 389 -9.13 -12.09 17.43
CA GLY A 389 -9.73 -13.31 16.90
C GLY A 389 -10.14 -14.38 17.92
N ARG A 390 -9.85 -14.18 19.22
CA ARG A 390 -10.08 -15.19 20.26
C ARG A 390 -11.41 -15.01 20.98
N ALA A 391 -12.07 -16.12 21.31
CA ALA A 391 -13.20 -16.20 22.23
C ALA A 391 -14.44 -15.34 21.89
N SER A 392 -14.61 -14.92 20.64
CA SER A 392 -15.83 -14.26 20.18
C SER A 392 -16.99 -15.26 20.07
N LEU A 393 -18.20 -14.82 20.39
CA LEU A 393 -19.42 -15.57 20.07
C LEU A 393 -19.54 -15.70 18.54
N SER A 394 -19.95 -16.86 18.03
CA SER A 394 -20.11 -17.05 16.58
C SER A 394 -21.08 -16.02 15.98
N GLY A 395 -20.71 -15.45 14.84
CA GLY A 395 -21.42 -14.36 14.16
C GLY A 395 -20.73 -13.01 14.33
N TYR A 396 -21.43 -11.93 13.98
CA TYR A 396 -20.88 -10.59 14.09
C TYR A 396 -20.91 -10.08 15.53
N ASN A 397 -19.77 -9.54 15.98
CA ASN A 397 -19.67 -8.78 17.21
C ASN A 397 -18.88 -7.49 16.95
N ARG A 398 -19.20 -6.44 17.71
CA ARG A 398 -18.69 -5.09 17.43
C ARG A 398 -17.19 -4.95 17.69
N ASP A 399 -16.60 -5.81 18.53
CA ASP A 399 -15.15 -5.90 18.78
C ASP A 399 -14.35 -6.13 17.49
N GLN A 400 -14.91 -6.82 16.50
CA GLN A 400 -14.25 -7.04 15.21
C GLN A 400 -14.07 -5.75 14.40
N GLN A 401 -14.70 -4.63 14.78
CA GLN A 401 -14.42 -3.34 14.15
C GLN A 401 -12.98 -2.86 14.40
N TRP A 402 -12.35 -3.27 15.51
CA TRP A 402 -11.00 -2.82 15.85
C TRP A 402 -9.92 -3.42 14.95
N SER A 403 -10.16 -4.59 14.36
CA SER A 403 -9.15 -5.29 13.55
C SER A 403 -8.82 -4.48 12.28
N LYS A 404 -9.83 -3.83 11.69
CA LYS A 404 -9.69 -2.89 10.56
C LYS A 404 -8.58 -1.85 10.79
N TYR A 405 -8.54 -1.21 11.95
CA TYR A 405 -7.53 -0.19 12.24
C TYR A 405 -6.12 -0.78 12.23
N LEU A 406 -5.95 -1.94 12.87
CA LEU A 406 -4.65 -2.60 12.97
C LEU A 406 -4.12 -3.01 11.60
N ILE A 407 -4.95 -3.63 10.75
CA ILE A 407 -4.48 -4.08 9.43
C ILE A 407 -4.25 -2.90 8.48
N MET A 408 -5.11 -1.87 8.52
CA MET A 408 -4.95 -0.67 7.69
C MET A 408 -3.65 0.07 8.02
N GLU A 409 -3.35 0.24 9.29
CA GLU A 409 -2.10 0.84 9.74
C GLU A 409 -0.88 -0.03 9.44
N ALA A 410 -0.98 -1.35 9.61
CA ALA A 410 0.12 -2.24 9.26
C ALA A 410 0.50 -2.12 7.78
N CYS A 411 -0.49 -2.07 6.88
CA CYS A 411 -0.26 -1.81 5.46
C CYS A 411 0.34 -0.41 5.23
N LEU A 412 -0.16 0.61 5.94
CA LEU A 412 0.29 1.99 5.81
C LEU A 412 1.79 2.13 6.10
N GLU A 413 2.28 1.44 7.13
CA GLU A 413 3.68 1.50 7.51
C GLU A 413 4.57 0.61 6.64
N ALA A 414 4.08 -0.56 6.23
CA ALA A 414 4.87 -1.55 5.49
C ALA A 414 5.07 -1.21 4.00
N ILE A 415 4.04 -0.73 3.30
CA ILE A 415 4.08 -0.48 1.85
C ILE A 415 5.22 0.48 1.45
N PRO A 416 5.36 1.69 2.03
CA PRO A 416 6.43 2.60 1.63
C PRO A 416 7.82 2.09 1.99
N ALA A 417 7.95 1.26 3.03
CA ALA A 417 9.24 0.67 3.41
C ALA A 417 9.82 -0.24 2.30
N VAL A 418 8.96 -0.98 1.59
CA VAL A 418 9.38 -1.83 0.45
C VAL A 418 9.96 -0.97 -0.67
N SER A 419 9.26 0.10 -1.03
CA SER A 419 9.72 1.01 -2.09
C SER A 419 11.02 1.72 -1.73
N ILE A 420 11.11 2.27 -0.51
CA ILE A 420 12.33 2.95 -0.05
C ILE A 420 13.52 1.99 -0.10
N MET A 421 13.33 0.75 0.35
CA MET A 421 14.38 -0.26 0.27
C MET A 421 14.76 -0.55 -1.18
N ALA A 422 13.80 -0.69 -2.10
CA ALA A 422 14.08 -0.95 -3.52
C ALA A 422 14.91 0.17 -4.16
N ARG A 423 14.51 1.43 -3.94
CA ARG A 423 15.23 2.59 -4.47
C ARG A 423 16.62 2.75 -3.81
N MET A 424 16.74 2.42 -2.53
CA MET A 424 18.04 2.44 -1.84
C MET A 424 18.97 1.35 -2.37
N VAL A 425 18.47 0.13 -2.60
CA VAL A 425 19.26 -0.94 -3.22
C VAL A 425 19.77 -0.50 -4.59
N ASP A 426 18.88 0.01 -5.46
CA ASP A 426 19.26 0.44 -6.80
C ASP A 426 20.30 1.58 -6.81
N THR A 427 20.16 2.56 -5.93
CA THR A 427 21.00 3.78 -5.97
C THR A 427 22.24 3.71 -5.08
N SER A 428 22.20 2.96 -3.99
CA SER A 428 23.24 2.95 -2.95
C SER A 428 24.06 1.68 -2.94
N CYS A 429 23.54 0.56 -3.44
CA CYS A 429 24.23 -0.73 -3.39
C CYS A 429 24.96 -1.08 -4.69
N ARG A 430 25.03 -0.16 -5.66
CA ARG A 430 25.85 -0.29 -6.89
C ARG A 430 27.33 0.01 -6.61
N PRO A 431 28.27 -0.36 -7.52
CA PRO A 431 29.68 -0.04 -7.35
C PRO A 431 29.93 1.44 -7.09
N GLU A 432 30.92 1.74 -6.23
CA GLU A 432 31.22 3.11 -5.81
C GLU A 432 31.56 4.02 -6.99
N THR A 433 30.87 5.15 -7.07
CA THR A 433 31.14 6.21 -8.06
C THR A 433 31.14 7.59 -7.39
N THR A 434 31.89 8.53 -7.95
CA THR A 434 31.84 9.94 -7.52
C THR A 434 30.58 10.59 -8.07
N HIS A 435 29.68 11.03 -7.20
CA HIS A 435 28.48 11.73 -7.60
C HIS A 435 28.82 13.18 -7.97
N SER A 436 28.66 13.52 -9.25
CA SER A 436 29.10 14.79 -9.85
C SER A 436 28.53 16.03 -9.16
N LEU A 437 27.25 16.00 -8.76
CA LEU A 437 26.58 17.13 -8.10
C LEU A 437 26.93 17.29 -6.62
N LEU A 438 27.50 16.26 -6.00
CA LEU A 438 27.67 16.20 -4.54
C LEU A 438 29.13 16.15 -4.11
N TYR A 439 30.05 16.04 -5.08
CA TYR A 439 31.49 15.91 -4.86
C TYR A 439 31.85 14.85 -3.81
N ARG A 440 31.04 13.79 -3.70
CA ARG A 440 31.19 12.69 -2.74
C ARG A 440 30.96 11.34 -3.40
N ARG A 441 31.51 10.28 -2.81
CA ARG A 441 31.29 8.92 -3.29
C ARG A 441 29.97 8.33 -2.80
N ILE A 442 29.32 7.56 -3.64
CA ILE A 442 28.07 6.81 -3.37
C ILE A 442 28.26 5.42 -3.95
N GLY A 443 27.72 4.40 -3.29
CA GLY A 443 27.83 3.02 -3.72
C GLY A 443 28.64 2.16 -2.76
N VAL A 444 29.08 1.01 -3.26
CA VAL A 444 29.82 -0.02 -2.52
C VAL A 444 31.30 0.07 -2.88
N ASP A 445 32.14 0.32 -1.87
CA ASP A 445 33.60 0.26 -1.99
C ASP A 445 34.05 -1.21 -2.03
N THR A 446 34.21 -1.73 -3.25
CA THR A 446 34.63 -3.11 -3.51
C THR A 446 36.08 -3.39 -3.10
N GLY A 447 36.92 -2.35 -3.04
CA GLY A 447 38.29 -2.46 -2.55
C GLY A 447 38.28 -2.74 -1.06
N ARG A 448 37.50 -1.97 -0.29
CA ARG A 448 37.35 -2.17 1.15
C ARG A 448 36.69 -3.51 1.49
N LEU A 449 35.71 -3.97 0.71
CA LEU A 449 35.15 -5.32 0.85
C LEU A 449 36.22 -6.41 0.72
N ARG A 450 37.10 -6.28 -0.28
CA ARG A 450 38.21 -7.21 -0.50
C ARG A 450 39.23 -7.16 0.64
N ASP A 451 39.60 -5.97 1.10
CA ASP A 451 40.52 -5.80 2.22
C ASP A 451 39.98 -6.47 3.49
N MET A 452 38.67 -6.38 3.74
CA MET A 452 38.01 -7.05 4.85
C MET A 452 37.95 -8.57 4.70
N ALA A 453 37.81 -9.09 3.47
CA ALA A 453 37.87 -10.52 3.19
C ALA A 453 39.26 -11.12 3.48
N GLY A 454 40.31 -10.28 3.42
CA GLY A 454 41.69 -10.69 3.58
C GLY A 454 42.24 -11.43 2.35
N THR A 455 43.39 -12.06 2.52
CA THR A 455 44.11 -12.80 1.45
C THR A 455 43.79 -14.30 1.42
N GLY A 456 42.67 -14.70 2.02
CA GLY A 456 42.30 -16.11 2.21
C GLY A 456 42.02 -16.86 0.92
#